data_AF-A0A1V5T3E6-F1
#
_entry.id   AF-A0A1V5T3E6-F1
#
_cell.length_a   1.000
_cell.length_b   1.000
_cell.length_c   1.000
_cell.angle_alpha   90.00
_cell.angle_beta   90.00
_cell.angle_gamma   90.00
#
_symmetry.space_group_name_H-M   'P 1'
#
loop_
_entity.id
_entity.type
_entity.pdbx_description
1 polymer ?
#
loop_
_entity_poly.entity_id
_entity_poly.type
_entity_poly.pdbx_seq_one_letter_code
_entity_poly.pdbx_strand_id
1 'polypeptide(L)'
;MLKFFFNRFSVMVKISETAGFLLLLWLGKKIFFLEASASSKVLFLCIAFLYLFIRACAMIHWHRDAKRFTGIELQFKKTLVPVAYIMTIFNAAALVADPTPFLAAEFLLLLFMAHVNAILLWLFWKDDETLPVASLSKRSN
;
A
#
# COMPACT_ATOMS: atom_id res chain seq x y z
N MET A 1 5.08 -8.82 -21.49
CA MET A 1 5.11 -9.50 -20.17
C MET A 1 5.22 -8.55 -18.98
N LEU A 2 6.13 -7.56 -18.96
CA LEU A 2 6.28 -6.61 -17.82
C LEU A 2 4.97 -5.91 -17.38
N LYS A 3 4.11 -5.53 -18.33
CA LYS A 3 2.80 -4.92 -18.02
C LYS A 3 1.90 -5.82 -17.16
N PHE A 4 2.08 -7.14 -17.17
CA PHE A 4 1.30 -8.04 -16.32
C PHE A 4 1.68 -7.92 -14.83
N PHE A 5 2.97 -7.73 -14.53
CA PHE A 5 3.46 -7.59 -13.15
C PHE A 5 3.33 -6.15 -12.63
N PHE A 6 3.51 -5.14 -13.48
CA PHE A 6 3.59 -3.75 -13.01
C PHE A 6 2.34 -2.91 -13.28
N ASN A 7 1.34 -3.43 -14.00
CA ASN A 7 0.10 -2.69 -14.18
C ASN A 7 -0.77 -2.82 -12.92
N ARG A 8 -1.06 -1.67 -12.29
CA ARG A 8 -1.94 -1.52 -11.12
C ARG A 8 -3.33 -2.17 -11.24
N PHE A 9 -3.81 -2.39 -12.47
CA PHE A 9 -5.08 -3.06 -12.72
C PHE A 9 -4.95 -4.50 -13.19
N SER A 10 -3.72 -5.03 -13.28
CA SER A 10 -3.52 -6.42 -13.68
C SER A 10 -4.11 -7.38 -12.66
N VAL A 11 -4.49 -8.55 -13.15
CA VAL A 11 -4.98 -9.64 -12.31
C VAL A 11 -3.90 -10.08 -11.31
N MET A 12 -2.63 -10.09 -11.72
CA MET A 12 -1.51 -10.45 -10.86
C MET A 12 -1.41 -9.59 -9.61
N VAL A 13 -1.48 -8.25 -9.76
CA VAL A 13 -1.38 -7.35 -8.61
C VAL A 13 -2.56 -7.55 -7.66
N LYS A 14 -3.77 -7.77 -8.19
CA LYS A 14 -4.95 -8.04 -7.37
C LYS A 14 -4.84 -9.36 -6.60
N ILE A 15 -4.35 -10.42 -7.27
CA ILE A 15 -4.11 -11.71 -6.62
C ILE A 15 -3.04 -11.56 -5.54
N SER A 16 -1.93 -10.88 -5.84
CA SER A 16 -0.87 -10.64 -4.87
C SER A 16 -1.37 -9.81 -3.69
N GLU A 17 -2.14 -8.75 -3.90
CA GLU A 17 -2.70 -7.95 -2.80
C GLU A 17 -3.62 -8.80 -1.91
N THR A 18 -4.47 -9.62 -2.52
CA THR A 18 -5.39 -10.50 -1.80
C THR A 18 -4.61 -11.57 -1.01
N ALA A 19 -3.60 -12.18 -1.63
CA ALA A 19 -2.72 -13.15 -0.98
C ALA A 19 -1.96 -12.52 0.19
N GLY A 20 -1.34 -11.35 -0.01
CA GLY A 20 -0.65 -10.61 1.04
C GLY A 20 -1.56 -10.27 2.23
N PHE A 21 -2.80 -9.86 1.97
CA PHE A 21 -3.78 -9.61 3.03
C PHE A 21 -4.17 -10.89 3.79
N LEU A 22 -4.44 -11.99 3.10
CA LEU A 22 -4.76 -13.28 3.74
C LEU A 22 -3.59 -13.80 4.56
N LEU A 23 -2.35 -13.67 4.06
CA LEU A 23 -1.14 -14.03 4.77
C LEU A 23 -0.94 -13.16 6.02
N LEU A 24 -1.23 -11.85 5.95
CA LEU A 24 -1.21 -10.97 7.13
C LEU A 24 -2.18 -11.46 8.21
N LEU A 25 -3.42 -11.83 7.85
CA LEU A 25 -4.39 -12.35 8.82
C LEU A 25 -3.90 -13.66 9.46
N TRP A 26 -3.34 -14.56 8.66
CA TRP A 26 -2.79 -15.82 9.17
C TRP A 26 -1.57 -15.58 10.06
N LEU A 27 -0.69 -14.66 9.67
CA LEU A 27 0.47 -14.27 10.47
C LEU A 27 0.04 -13.64 11.80
N GLY A 28 -1.03 -12.85 11.81
CA GLY A 28 -1.65 -12.34 13.04
C GLY A 28 -2.05 -13.47 13.98
N LYS A 29 -2.69 -14.52 13.46
CA LYS A 29 -3.00 -15.71 14.26
C LYS A 29 -1.72 -16.36 14.83
N LYS A 30 -0.66 -16.49 14.04
CA LYS A 30 0.63 -17.04 14.52
C LYS A 30 1.21 -16.15 15.63
N ILE A 31 1.29 -14.84 15.43
CA ILE A 31 1.96 -13.90 16.33
C ILE A 31 1.21 -13.76 17.67
N PHE A 32 -0.12 -13.66 17.66
CA PHE A 32 -0.86 -13.41 18.89
C PHE A 32 -1.13 -14.68 19.72
N PHE A 33 -1.18 -15.85 19.09
CA PHE A 33 -1.54 -17.10 19.78
C PHE A 33 -0.38 -18.07 20.03
N LEU A 34 0.79 -17.92 19.38
CA LEU A 34 1.92 -18.85 19.53
C LEU A 34 3.17 -18.22 20.19
N GLU A 35 2.97 -17.52 21.32
CA GLU A 35 4.05 -16.94 22.16
C GLU A 35 5.11 -16.12 21.40
N ALA A 36 4.72 -15.36 20.37
CA ALA A 36 5.67 -14.47 19.70
C ALA A 36 6.11 -13.31 20.61
N SER A 37 7.32 -12.81 20.34
CA SER A 37 7.92 -11.69 21.06
C SER A 37 7.02 -10.44 21.05
N ALA A 38 7.10 -9.64 22.11
CA ALA A 38 6.34 -8.38 22.21
C ALA A 38 6.67 -7.42 21.04
N SER A 39 7.92 -7.40 20.58
CA SER A 39 8.34 -6.64 19.41
C SER A 39 7.63 -7.07 18.13
N SER A 40 7.46 -8.38 17.90
CA SER A 40 6.70 -8.89 16.74
C SER A 40 5.24 -8.45 16.76
N LYS A 41 4.60 -8.40 17.94
CA LYS A 41 3.22 -7.92 18.09
C LYS A 41 3.11 -6.44 17.74
N VAL A 42 4.03 -5.61 18.24
CA VAL A 42 4.05 -4.17 17.94
C VAL A 42 4.31 -3.93 16.46
N LEU A 43 5.32 -4.60 15.87
CA LEU A 43 5.63 -4.47 14.44
C LEU A 43 4.45 -4.89 13.57
N PHE A 44 3.77 -5.99 13.90
CA PHE A 44 2.58 -6.45 13.21
C PHE A 44 1.46 -5.39 13.22
N LEU A 45 1.18 -4.80 14.39
CA LEU A 45 0.15 -3.75 14.51
C LEU A 45 0.52 -2.51 13.69
N CYS A 46 1.79 -2.11 13.70
CA CYS A 46 2.29 -1.01 12.88
C CYS A 46 2.12 -1.30 11.38
N ILE A 47 2.49 -2.50 10.92
CA ILE A 47 2.32 -2.94 9.51
C ILE A 47 0.84 -2.92 9.12
N ALA A 48 -0.03 -3.50 9.94
CA ALA A 48 -1.47 -3.52 9.69
C ALA A 48 -2.03 -2.10 9.58
N PHE A 49 -1.63 -1.20 10.48
CA PHE A 49 -2.02 0.21 10.43
C PHE A 49 -1.52 0.92 9.15
N LEU A 50 -0.24 0.76 8.80
CA LEU A 50 0.35 1.36 7.59
C LEU A 50 -0.35 0.84 6.33
N TYR A 51 -0.60 -0.47 6.24
CA TYR A 51 -1.34 -1.07 5.14
C TYR A 51 -2.74 -0.47 5.01
N LEU A 52 -3.49 -0.39 6.12
CA LEU A 52 -4.84 0.19 6.13
C LEU A 52 -4.83 1.66 5.72
N PHE A 53 -3.86 2.45 6.20
CA PHE A 53 -3.67 3.84 5.81
C PHE A 53 -3.44 3.98 4.29
N ILE A 54 -2.48 3.23 3.73
CA ILE A 54 -2.18 3.23 2.29
C ILE A 54 -3.42 2.81 1.49
N ARG A 55 -4.12 1.76 1.94
CA ARG A 55 -5.33 1.26 1.29
C ARG A 55 -6.46 2.28 1.33
N ALA A 56 -6.67 2.96 2.46
CA ALA A 56 -7.66 4.02 2.59
C ALA A 56 -7.38 5.17 1.62
N CYS A 57 -6.13 5.63 1.53
CA CYS A 57 -5.72 6.65 0.55
C CYS A 57 -6.09 6.24 -0.88
N ALA A 58 -5.92 4.96 -1.22
CA ALA A 58 -6.19 4.42 -2.54
C ALA A 58 -7.67 4.05 -2.81
N MET A 59 -8.55 4.12 -1.80
CA MET A 59 -9.98 3.82 -1.94
C MET A 59 -10.83 5.09 -1.97
N ILE A 60 -10.41 6.12 -1.25
CA ILE A 60 -11.09 7.42 -1.21
C ILE A 60 -11.03 8.07 -2.60
N HIS A 61 -12.15 8.62 -3.03
CA HIS A 61 -12.23 9.39 -4.25
C HIS A 61 -11.95 10.87 -3.94
N TRP A 62 -10.73 11.30 -4.22
CA TRP A 62 -10.20 12.61 -3.80
C TRP A 62 -10.70 13.78 -4.66
N HIS A 63 -10.96 13.54 -5.94
CA HIS A 63 -11.47 14.56 -6.87
C HIS A 63 -12.89 14.18 -7.31
N ARG A 64 -13.92 14.69 -6.61
CA ARG A 64 -15.33 14.30 -6.83
C ARG A 64 -15.82 14.51 -8.27
N ASP A 65 -15.31 15.54 -8.94
CA ASP A 65 -15.74 15.92 -10.29
C ASP A 65 -14.88 15.28 -11.41
N ALA A 66 -13.84 14.53 -11.05
CA ALA A 66 -12.95 13.87 -12.00
C ALA A 66 -13.25 12.37 -12.11
N LYS A 67 -12.84 11.75 -13.21
CA LYS A 67 -12.92 10.29 -13.33
C LYS A 67 -12.06 9.63 -12.24
N ARG A 68 -12.54 8.51 -11.69
CA ARG A 68 -11.77 7.65 -10.78
C ARG A 68 -10.36 7.38 -11.33
N PHE A 69 -9.39 7.36 -10.41
CA PHE A 69 -7.98 7.06 -10.69
C PHE A 69 -7.27 8.11 -11.56
N THR A 70 -7.61 9.38 -11.39
CA THR A 70 -6.88 10.54 -11.92
C THR A 70 -6.21 11.35 -10.81
N GLY A 71 -5.22 12.19 -11.14
CA GLY A 71 -4.54 13.05 -10.16
C GLY A 71 -3.83 12.24 -9.08
N ILE A 72 -4.02 12.61 -7.81
CA ILE A 72 -3.39 11.93 -6.68
C ILE A 72 -3.92 10.50 -6.47
N GLU A 73 -5.18 10.22 -6.82
CA GLU A 73 -5.78 8.89 -6.70
C GLU A 73 -5.01 7.87 -7.58
N LEU A 74 -4.49 8.33 -8.72
CA LEU A 74 -3.62 7.52 -9.57
C LEU A 74 -2.32 7.14 -8.87
N GLN A 75 -1.71 8.09 -8.15
CA GLN A 75 -0.46 7.85 -7.43
C GLN A 75 -0.69 6.88 -6.28
N PHE A 76 -1.75 7.06 -5.49
CA PHE A 76 -2.13 6.12 -4.43
C PHE A 76 -2.39 4.70 -4.98
N LYS A 77 -2.97 4.57 -6.17
CA LYS A 77 -3.10 3.25 -6.81
C LYS A 77 -1.79 2.68 -7.33
N LYS A 78 -0.82 3.49 -7.71
CA LYS A 78 0.52 3.00 -8.08
C LYS A 78 1.27 2.49 -6.86
N THR A 79 1.14 3.14 -5.69
CA THR A 79 1.78 2.70 -4.45
C THR A 79 1.29 1.32 -4.01
N LEU A 80 0.06 0.91 -4.37
CA LEU A 80 -0.44 -0.44 -4.05
C LEU A 80 0.30 -1.59 -4.75
N VAL A 81 0.92 -1.36 -5.91
CA VAL A 81 1.62 -2.42 -6.65
C VAL A 81 2.78 -2.99 -5.83
N PRO A 82 3.79 -2.18 -5.43
CA PRO A 82 4.86 -2.65 -4.56
C PRO A 82 4.35 -3.06 -3.17
N VAL A 83 3.33 -2.41 -2.60
CA VAL A 83 2.76 -2.82 -1.30
C VAL A 83 2.20 -4.25 -1.37
N ALA A 84 1.50 -4.60 -2.45
CA ALA A 84 1.01 -5.96 -2.66
C ALA A 84 2.14 -7.00 -2.65
N TYR A 85 3.26 -6.70 -3.33
CA TYR A 85 4.41 -7.58 -3.38
C TYR A 85 5.16 -7.67 -2.05
N ILE A 86 5.39 -6.53 -1.38
CA ILE A 86 6.00 -6.47 -0.04
C ILE A 86 5.17 -7.34 0.91
N MET A 87 3.86 -7.09 1.00
CA MET A 87 2.95 -7.85 1.85
C MET A 87 3.01 -9.34 1.53
N THR A 88 2.98 -9.74 0.27
CA THR A 88 2.98 -11.16 -0.10
C THR A 88 4.28 -11.85 0.30
N ILE A 89 5.42 -11.26 -0.07
CA ILE A 89 6.74 -11.87 0.09
C ILE A 89 7.12 -11.92 1.58
N PHE A 90 6.99 -10.81 2.30
CA PHE A 90 7.43 -10.73 3.69
C PHE A 90 6.51 -11.51 4.63
N ASN A 91 5.19 -11.46 4.45
CA ASN A 91 4.29 -12.28 5.28
C ASN A 91 4.48 -13.79 5.01
N ALA A 92 4.71 -14.20 3.76
CA ALA A 92 5.03 -15.60 3.46
C ALA A 92 6.34 -16.05 4.13
N ALA A 93 7.39 -15.22 4.08
CA ALA A 93 8.66 -15.51 4.72
C ALA A 93 8.54 -15.57 6.26
N ALA A 94 7.81 -14.63 6.85
CA ALA A 94 7.55 -14.58 8.30
C ALA A 94 6.71 -15.76 8.81
N LEU A 95 5.91 -16.40 7.95
CA LEU A 95 5.17 -17.62 8.31
C LEU A 95 6.08 -18.84 8.43
N VAL A 96 7.11 -18.96 7.60
CA VAL A 96 8.00 -20.14 7.58
C VAL A 96 9.26 -20.00 8.44
N ALA A 97 9.64 -18.78 8.82
CA ALA A 97 10.84 -18.49 9.60
C ALA A 97 10.51 -17.70 10.89
N ASP A 98 11.55 -17.22 11.59
CA ASP A 98 11.38 -16.22 12.66
C ASP A 98 10.76 -14.95 12.05
N PRO A 99 9.57 -14.53 12.49
CA PRO A 99 8.88 -13.39 11.90
C PRO A 99 9.59 -12.05 12.15
N THR A 100 10.36 -11.91 13.23
CA THR A 100 10.88 -10.62 13.69
C THR A 100 11.67 -9.84 12.63
N PRO A 101 12.71 -10.39 11.98
CA PRO A 101 13.48 -9.65 10.97
C PRO A 101 12.65 -9.30 9.72
N PHE A 102 11.73 -10.18 9.31
CA PHE A 102 10.87 -9.93 8.15
C PHE A 102 9.86 -8.82 8.44
N LEU A 103 9.26 -8.81 9.63
CA LEU A 103 8.37 -7.73 10.05
C LEU A 103 9.11 -6.40 10.16
N ALA A 104 10.34 -6.39 10.68
CA ALA A 104 11.12 -5.16 10.76
C ALA A 104 11.41 -4.57 9.37
N ALA A 105 11.82 -5.41 8.41
CA ALA A 105 12.07 -4.99 7.04
C ALA A 105 10.77 -4.56 6.32
N GLU A 106 9.68 -5.31 6.48
CA GLU A 106 8.36 -4.98 5.94
C GLU A 106 7.87 -3.63 6.47
N PHE A 107 8.00 -3.40 7.78
CA PHE A 107 7.66 -2.12 8.41
C PHE A 107 8.41 -0.95 7.78
N LEU A 108 9.74 -1.05 7.60
CA LEU A 108 10.54 0.02 7.00
C LEU A 108 10.11 0.32 5.56
N LEU A 109 9.86 -0.71 4.76
CA LEU A 109 9.41 -0.56 3.37
C LEU A 109 8.02 0.08 3.31
N LEU A 110 7.07 -0.38 4.13
CA LEU A 110 5.73 0.19 4.18
C LEU A 110 5.72 1.60 4.75
N LEU A 111 6.60 1.92 5.70
CA LEU A 111 6.75 3.25 6.26
C LEU A 111 7.18 4.25 5.17
N PHE A 112 8.13 3.86 4.31
CA PHE A 112 8.51 4.68 3.15
C PHE A 112 7.31 4.95 2.23
N MET A 113 6.52 3.92 1.94
CA MET A 113 5.33 4.05 1.07
C MET A 113 4.23 4.91 1.69
N ALA A 114 3.99 4.74 2.99
CA ALA A 114 3.06 5.57 3.74
C ALA A 114 3.53 7.02 3.80
N HIS A 115 4.83 7.26 3.96
CA HIS A 115 5.40 8.60 3.98
C HIS A 115 5.20 9.33 2.63
N VAL A 116 5.45 8.65 1.50
CA VAL A 116 5.14 9.20 0.17
C VAL A 116 3.66 9.55 0.04
N ASN A 117 2.76 8.67 0.49
CA ASN A 117 1.33 8.96 0.48
C ASN A 117 0.96 10.16 1.37
N ALA A 118 1.59 10.28 2.56
CA ALA A 118 1.36 11.39 3.47
C ALA A 118 1.82 12.73 2.86
N ILE A 119 2.96 12.76 2.16
CA ILE A 119 3.42 13.95 1.42
C ILE A 119 2.39 14.34 0.34
N LEU A 120 1.89 13.36 -0.43
CA LEU A 120 0.88 13.63 -1.46
C LEU A 120 -0.43 14.16 -0.87
N LEU A 121 -0.87 13.65 0.28
CA LEU A 121 -2.02 14.17 1.00
C LEU A 121 -1.80 15.60 1.50
N TRP A 122 -0.62 15.86 2.06
CA TRP A 122 -0.27 17.21 2.52
C TRP A 122 -0.25 18.21 1.36
N LEU A 123 0.35 17.85 0.23
CA LEU A 123 0.33 18.66 -0.98
C LEU A 123 -1.10 18.90 -1.47
N PHE A 124 -1.92 17.85 -1.52
CA PHE A 124 -3.32 17.97 -1.94
C PHE A 124 -4.16 18.94 -1.10
N TRP A 125 -3.92 18.99 0.21
CA TRP A 125 -4.62 19.94 1.08
C TRP A 125 -4.01 21.34 1.09
N LYS A 126 -2.78 21.49 0.63
CA LYS A 126 -2.08 22.78 0.57
C LYS A 126 -2.27 23.49 -0.77
N ASP A 127 -2.43 22.74 -1.85
CA ASP A 127 -2.66 23.30 -3.17
C ASP A 127 -4.13 23.74 -3.30
N ASP A 128 -4.35 25.04 -3.50
CA ASP A 128 -5.68 25.62 -3.78
C ASP A 128 -6.22 25.21 -5.16
N GLU A 129 -5.35 24.72 -6.05
CA GLU A 129 -5.74 24.23 -7.38
C GLU A 129 -6.19 22.76 -7.33
N THR A 130 -7.51 22.56 -7.32
CA THR A 130 -8.16 21.23 -7.28
C THR A 130 -8.08 20.43 -8.59
N LEU A 131 -7.48 20.98 -9.65
CA LEU A 131 -7.44 20.37 -10.97
C LEU A 131 -6.13 19.60 -11.22
N PRO A 132 -6.18 18.36 -11.70
CA PRO A 132 -4.97 17.65 -12.11
C PRO A 132 -4.36 18.38 -13.33
N VAL A 133 -3.08 18.74 -13.25
CA VAL A 133 -2.26 19.38 -14.30
C VAL A 133 -2.43 18.77 -15.71
N ALA A 134 -2.90 17.52 -15.79
CA ALA A 134 -3.24 16.83 -17.04
C ALA A 134 -4.43 17.42 -17.83
N SER A 135 -5.25 18.31 -17.25
CA SER A 135 -6.32 18.99 -17.99
C SER A 135 -5.80 20.11 -18.89
N LEU A 136 -4.65 20.71 -18.54
CA LEU A 136 -4.03 21.77 -19.33
C LEU A 136 -3.34 21.24 -20.59
N SER A 137 -2.81 20.01 -20.57
CA SER A 137 -2.13 19.43 -21.74
C SER A 137 -3.07 19.00 -22.87
N LYS A 138 -4.40 19.03 -22.65
CA LYS A 138 -5.41 18.74 -23.69
C LYS A 138 -5.96 19.98 -24.37
N ARG A 139 -5.62 21.19 -23.92
CA ARG A 139 -6.06 22.46 -24.52
C ARG A 139 -5.03 23.06 -25.50
N SER A 140 -3.88 22.41 -25.69
CA SER A 140 -2.80 22.92 -26.55
C SER A 140 -2.60 22.14 -27.86
N ASN A 141 -3.54 21.29 -28.27
CA ASN A 141 -3.54 20.62 -29.58
C ASN A 141 -4.88 20.80 -30.28
#